data_AF-A0A0M1JK79-F1
#
_entry.id   AF-A0A0M1JK79-F1
#
_cell.length_a   1.000
_cell.length_b   1.000
_cell.length_c   1.000
_cell.angle_alpha   90.00
_cell.angle_beta   90.00
_cell.angle_gamma   90.00
#
_symmetry.space_group_name_H-M   'P 1'
#
loop_
_entity.id
_entity.type
_entity.pdbx_description
1 polymer ?
#
loop_
_entity_poly.entity_id
_entity_poly.type
_entity_poly.pdbx_seq_one_letter_code
_entity_poly.pdbx_strand_id
1 'polypeptide(L)' 'MKLYNLYTYAFLKPPIESLTLPVGIANPVLLITGGDLSAVVEPEVCLDTLQNDDECLIQAVLCHDRVICELFQQT' A
#
# COMPACT_ATOMS: atom_id res chain seq x y z
N MET A 1 1.70 22.06 -8.24
CA MET A 1 1.35 21.00 -7.28
C MET A 1 1.72 19.68 -7.95
N LYS A 2 2.80 19.01 -7.51
CA LYS A 2 3.16 17.69 -8.08
C LYS A 2 2.05 16.72 -7.67
N LEU A 3 1.36 16.14 -8.64
CA LEU A 3 0.47 15.00 -8.39
C LEU A 3 1.39 13.80 -8.11
N TYR A 4 1.36 13.31 -6.88
CA TYR A 4 1.96 12.03 -6.54
C TYR A 4 0.88 10.97 -6.73
N ASN A 5 1.14 9.97 -7.56
CA ASN A 5 0.28 8.79 -7.61
C ASN A 5 0.49 8.02 -6.31
N LEU A 6 -0.57 7.93 -5.51
CA LEU A 6 -0.61 7.17 -4.27
C LEU A 6 -1.47 5.93 -4.53
N TYR A 7 -0.83 4.77 -4.61
CA TYR A 7 -1.55 3.52 -4.70
C TYR A 7 -2.03 3.14 -3.31
N THR A 8 -3.34 2.99 -3.15
CA THR A 8 -3.93 2.72 -1.82
C THR A 8 -4.17 1.23 -1.66
N TYR A 9 -3.62 0.66 -0.58
CA TYR A 9 -3.83 -0.75 -0.23
C TYR A 9 -5.09 -0.94 0.59
N ALA A 10 -5.26 -0.14 1.65
CA ALA A 10 -6.36 -0.28 2.59
C ALA A 10 -6.65 1.03 3.31
N PHE A 11 -7.91 1.20 3.70
CA PHE A 11 -8.34 2.19 4.67
C PHE A 11 -8.63 1.48 5.99
N LEU A 12 -8.12 2.03 7.08
CA LEU A 12 -8.26 1.51 8.42
C LEU A 12 -8.61 2.63 9.40
N LYS A 13 -9.15 2.26 10.56
CA LYS A 13 -9.21 3.20 11.68
C LYS A 13 -7.78 3.53 12.12
N PRO A 14 -7.52 4.75 12.62
CA PRO A 14 -6.21 5.11 13.15
C PRO A 14 -5.75 4.05 14.16
N PRO A 15 -4.64 3.36 13.88
CA PRO A 15 -4.18 2.31 14.77
C PRO A 15 -3.75 2.95 16.09
N ILE A 16 -4.15 2.33 17.19
CA ILE A 16 -3.81 2.80 18.55
C ILE A 16 -2.33 2.48 18.84
N GLU A 17 -1.81 1.41 18.23
CA GLU A 17 -0.42 0.96 18.34
C GLU A 17 0.36 1.21 17.06
N SER A 18 1.70 1.23 17.16
CA SER A 18 2.57 1.41 15.99
C SER A 18 2.46 0.20 15.08
N LEU A 19 1.88 0.40 13.90
CA LEU A 19 1.77 -0.63 12.87
C LEU A 19 3.14 -0.84 12.20
N THR A 20 3.57 -2.09 12.06
CA THR A 20 4.77 -2.40 11.26
C THR A 20 4.36 -2.38 9.80
N LEU A 21 4.85 -1.37 9.07
CA LEU A 21 4.52 -1.17 7.66
C LEU A 21 5.36 -2.10 6.78
N PRO A 22 4.72 -2.98 5.99
CA PRO A 22 5.41 -3.90 5.12
C PRO A 22 6.00 -3.22 3.88
N VAL A 23 6.87 -3.93 3.16
CA VAL A 23 7.35 -3.44 1.85
C VAL A 23 6.27 -3.68 0.81
N GLY A 24 5.92 -2.62 0.09
CA GLY A 24 4.95 -2.62 -1.00
C GLY A 24 5.49 -3.29 -2.27
N ILE A 25 4.93 -2.91 -3.41
CA ILE A 25 5.26 -3.49 -4.72
C ILE A 25 6.64 -3.02 -5.18
N ALA A 26 6.94 -1.73 -5.05
CA ALA A 26 8.19 -1.12 -5.47
C ALA A 26 8.86 -0.32 -4.34
N ASN A 27 8.06 0.30 -3.48
CA ASN A 27 8.50 1.19 -2.41
C ASN A 27 7.91 0.78 -1.04
N PRO A 28 8.52 1.21 0.07
CA PRO A 28 7.91 1.07 1.38
C PRO A 28 6.53 1.73 1.44
N VAL A 29 5.56 1.05 2.07
CA VAL A 29 4.23 1.66 2.26
C VAL A 29 4.29 2.71 3.36
N LEU A 30 3.42 3.70 3.24
CA LEU A 30 3.25 4.81 4.16
C LEU A 30 1.85 4.75 4.77
N LEU A 31 1.75 5.09 6.04
CA LEU A 31 0.47 5.32 6.70
C LEU A 31 0.17 6.82 6.73
N ILE A 32 -0.88 7.23 6.04
CA ILE A 32 -1.37 8.61 6.09
C ILE A 32 -2.64 8.63 6.95
N THR A 33 -2.63 9.41 8.01
CA THR A 33 -3.79 9.58 8.91
C THR A 33 -4.43 10.94 8.71
N GLY A 34 -5.74 10.96 8.48
CA GLY A 34 -6.56 12.16 8.38
C GLY A 34 -7.81 12.03 9.25
N GLY A 35 -7.76 12.63 10.44
CA GLY A 35 -8.85 12.52 11.42
C GLY A 35 -9.03 11.07 11.90
N ASP A 36 -10.26 10.55 11.77
CA ASP A 36 -10.64 9.20 12.22
C ASP A 36 -10.42 8.12 11.16
N LEU A 37 -9.65 8.42 10.11
CA LEU A 37 -9.33 7.48 9.03
C LEU A 37 -7.84 7.51 8.72
N SER A 38 -7.27 6.32 8.58
CA SER A 38 -5.90 6.14 8.09
C SER A 38 -5.92 5.34 6.79
N ALA A 39 -4.99 5.65 5.89
CA ALA A 39 -4.81 4.98 4.61
C ALA A 39 -3.39 4.44 4.53
N VAL A 40 -3.24 3.16 4.19
CA VAL A 40 -1.96 2.60 3.78
C VAL A 40 -1.80 2.83 2.30
N VAL A 41 -0.78 3.60 1.93
CA VAL A 41 -0.52 4.00 0.55
C VAL A 41 0.93 3.75 0.19
N GLU A 42 1.19 3.48 -1.09
CA GLU A 42 2.53 3.46 -1.63
C GLU A 42 2.69 4.58 -2.66
N PRO A 43 3.73 5.43 -2.51
CA PRO A 43 4.00 6.50 -3.45
C PRO A 43 4.68 5.97 -4.72
N GLU A 44 4.43 6.69 -5.82
CA GLU A 44 5.15 6.52 -7.09
C GLU A 44 4.94 5.14 -7.77
N VAL A 45 3.84 4.45 -7.44
CA VAL A 45 3.45 3.23 -8.15
C VAL A 45 2.97 3.59 -9.55
N CYS A 46 3.65 3.05 -10.57
CA CYS A 46 3.26 3.18 -11.96
C CYS A 46 2.43 1.95 -12.37
N LEU A 47 1.11 2.09 -12.38
CA LEU A 47 0.20 1.01 -12.76
C LEU A 47 0.33 0.63 -14.24
N ASP A 48 0.69 1.59 -15.10
CA ASP A 48 0.91 1.34 -16.53
C ASP A 48 2.09 0.38 -16.74
N THR A 49 3.18 0.52 -15.98
CA THR A 49 4.31 -0.43 -16.10
C THR A 49 3.97 -1.81 -15.58
N LEU A 50 3.13 -1.90 -14.55
CA LEU A 50 2.70 -3.18 -13.97
C LEU A 50 1.76 -3.96 -14.88
N GLN A 51 0.89 -3.28 -15.64
CA GLN A 51 -0.07 -3.92 -16.54
C GLN A 51 0.52 -4.37 -17.88
N ASN A 52 1.66 -3.82 -18.28
CA ASN A 52 2.30 -4.16 -19.56
C ASN A 52 3.14 -5.45 -19.51
N ASP A 53 3.37 -5.99 -18.32
CA ASP A 53 4.14 -7.21 -18.10
C ASP A 53 3.37 -8.14 -17.15
N ASP A 54 2.89 -9.26 -17.67
CA ASP A 54 2.09 -10.23 -16.93
C ASP A 54 2.81 -10.75 -15.67
N GLU A 55 4.13 -10.91 -15.71
CA GLU A 55 4.91 -11.36 -14.57
C GLU A 55 4.94 -10.27 -13.48
N CYS A 56 5.16 -9.01 -13.89
CA CYS A 56 5.09 -7.87 -12.98
C CYS A 56 3.69 -7.69 -12.39
N LEU A 57 2.63 -7.92 -13.18
CA LEU A 57 1.25 -7.84 -12.73
C LEU A 57 0.96 -8.90 -11.65
N ILE A 58 1.37 -10.16 -11.87
CA ILE A 58 1.19 -11.23 -10.90
C ILE A 58 1.96 -10.91 -9.60
N GLN A 59 3.21 -10.44 -9.71
CA GLN A 59 3.98 -10.02 -8.53
C GLN A 59 3.30 -8.89 -7.77
N ALA A 60 2.72 -7.91 -8.48
CA ALA A 60 2.01 -6.82 -7.83
C ALA A 60 0.77 -7.28 -7.05
N VAL A 61 0.00 -8.22 -7.61
CA VAL A 61 -1.16 -8.82 -6.92
C VAL A 61 -0.72 -9.59 -5.68
N LEU A 62 0.33 -10.41 -5.78
CA LEU A 62 0.86 -11.16 -4.64
C LEU A 62 1.40 -10.23 -3.53
N CYS A 63 2.11 -9.17 -3.92
CA CYS A 63 2.57 -8.14 -2.99
C CYS A 63 1.38 -7.42 -2.33
N HIS A 64 0.32 -7.10 -3.08
CA HIS A 64 -0.88 -6.49 -2.54
C HIS A 64 -1.56 -7.36 -1.48
N ASP A 65 -1.75 -8.64 -1.77
CA ASP A 65 -2.33 -9.58 -0.82
C ASP A 65 -1.45 -9.75 0.42
N ARG A 66 -0.12 -9.83 0.25
CA ARG A 66 0.82 -9.92 1.37
C ARG A 66 0.73 -8.69 2.28
N VAL A 67 0.77 -7.49 1.70
CA VAL A 67 0.68 -6.23 2.46
C VAL A 67 -0.60 -6.21 3.28
N ILE A 68 -1.74 -6.54 2.68
CA ILE A 68 -3.02 -6.61 3.40
C ILE A 68 -2.96 -7.65 4.52
N CYS A 69 -2.49 -8.87 4.24
CA CYS A 69 -2.41 -9.93 5.25
C CYS A 69 -1.53 -9.53 6.44
N GLU A 70 -0.35 -8.95 6.19
CA GLU A 70 0.59 -8.53 7.24
C GLU A 70 0.03 -7.35 8.06
N LEU A 71 -0.71 -6.43 7.45
CA LEU A 71 -1.37 -5.33 8.15
C LEU A 71 -2.49 -5.84 9.06
N PHE A 72 -3.38 -6.69 8.53
CA PHE A 72 -4.55 -7.18 9.26
C PHE A 72 -4.22 -8.28 10.28
N GLN A 73 -3.04 -8.90 10.21
CA GLN A 73 -2.55 -9.77 11.30
C GLN A 73 -2.14 -8.99 12.55
N GLN A 74 -1.94 -7.67 12.45
CA GLN A 74 -1.49 -6.81 13.56
C GLN A 74 -2.63 -6.05 14.25
N THR A 75 -3.85 -6.09 13.71
CA THR A 75 -5.05 -5.41 14.24
C THR A 75 -6.08 -6.40 14.77
#